data_AF-A0A934DDD5-F1
#
_entry.id   AF-A0A934DDD5-F1
#
_cell.length_a   1.000
_cell.length_b   1.000
_cell.length_c   1.000
_cell.angle_alpha   90.00
_cell.angle_beta   90.00
_cell.angle_gamma   90.00
#
_symmetry.space_group_name_H-M   'P 1'
#
loop_
_entity.id
_entity.type
_entity.pdbx_description
1 polymer ?
#
loop_
_entity_poly.entity_id
_entity_poly.type
_entity_poly.pdbx_seq_one_letter_code
_entity_poly.pdbx_strand_id
1 'polypeptide(L)'
;MKTLFGDDLVNELRSCSDRITTRLWIAVPYIGGLQSVRRILGNCWMNSSNLSIRLLTDINEFNNFNSETINLFNELGEIRHLAGLHAKIFIADSTSLVTSANLTDTAFSKRHEIGVFLNDASSAKVVAIFDNWWKKSEQVSLKTLKPYAKKQFESCEEGQGSALPTLWNLPDDPNGMNYWLKPIGVTGDPITDDRLFDDVEDNLHFSKLKPNGVKVNDILIAYGIGAKRILSIYKVVSEPMRVQSKKKEEWMERWPWYVVGHNLTRHFGRNWAHHNIYGSQLIEEYLKKNPKGKITRVGGTTFGALSLGKDKIKLDPDFAQFLIQRVNKLNFKS
;
A
#
# COMPACT_ATOMS: atom_id res chain seq x y z
N MET A 1 -17.31 -4.51 -27.59
CA MET A 1 -15.96 -3.99 -27.28
C MET A 1 -16.14 -2.65 -26.60
N LYS A 2 -15.25 -2.29 -25.68
CA LYS A 2 -15.35 -1.05 -24.89
C LYS A 2 -13.98 -0.36 -24.87
N THR A 3 -13.89 0.83 -25.46
CA THR A 3 -12.67 1.66 -25.41
C THR A 3 -12.68 2.48 -24.12
N LEU A 4 -11.58 2.46 -23.38
CA LEU A 4 -11.44 3.11 -22.07
C LEU A 4 -10.11 3.86 -21.97
N PHE A 5 -10.09 4.89 -21.14
CA PHE A 5 -8.92 5.69 -20.80
C PHE A 5 -9.08 6.23 -19.36
N GLY A 6 -7.99 6.76 -18.79
CA GLY A 6 -8.00 7.34 -17.45
C GLY A 6 -8.46 6.39 -16.34
N ASP A 7 -9.22 6.91 -15.36
CA ASP A 7 -9.71 6.12 -14.22
C ASP A 7 -10.56 4.91 -14.66
N ASP A 8 -11.37 5.05 -15.72
CA ASP A 8 -12.24 3.97 -16.20
C ASP A 8 -11.44 2.75 -16.68
N LEU A 9 -10.27 2.97 -17.29
CA LEU A 9 -9.41 1.90 -17.77
C LEU A 9 -8.92 1.01 -16.62
N VAL A 10 -8.40 1.62 -15.55
CA VAL A 10 -7.93 0.85 -14.39
C VAL A 10 -9.07 0.27 -13.58
N ASN A 11 -10.19 0.99 -13.43
CA ASN A 11 -11.33 0.52 -12.66
C ASN A 11 -11.98 -0.71 -13.31
N GLU A 12 -12.09 -0.76 -14.63
CA GLU A 12 -12.60 -1.93 -15.34
C GLU A 12 -11.65 -3.12 -15.21
N LEU A 13 -10.34 -2.92 -15.42
CA LEU A 13 -9.32 -3.96 -15.23
C LEU A 13 -9.34 -4.51 -13.80
N ARG A 14 -9.41 -3.62 -12.81
CA ARG A 14 -9.52 -3.97 -11.39
C ARG A 14 -10.77 -4.80 -11.12
N SER A 15 -11.92 -4.37 -11.64
CA SER A 15 -13.21 -5.06 -11.47
C SER A 15 -13.24 -6.45 -12.10
N CYS A 16 -12.59 -6.63 -13.25
CA CYS A 16 -12.39 -7.96 -13.83
C CYS A 16 -11.47 -8.82 -12.96
N SER A 17 -10.33 -8.26 -12.54
CA SER A 17 -9.32 -8.97 -11.74
C SER A 17 -9.83 -9.39 -10.35
N ASP A 18 -10.68 -8.58 -9.72
CA ASP A 18 -11.31 -8.91 -8.43
C ASP A 18 -12.34 -10.07 -8.52
N ARG A 19 -12.76 -10.45 -9.74
CA ARG A 19 -13.78 -11.49 -9.98
C ARG A 19 -13.26 -12.72 -10.72
N ILE A 20 -11.95 -12.80 -10.94
CA ILE A 20 -11.34 -13.93 -11.68
C ILE A 20 -11.55 -15.25 -10.96
N THR A 21 -11.72 -16.30 -11.75
CA THR A 21 -11.97 -17.65 -11.24
C THR A 21 -11.11 -18.73 -11.88
N THR A 22 -10.59 -18.49 -13.08
CA THR A 22 -9.86 -19.49 -13.88
C THR A 22 -8.46 -19.07 -14.27
N ARG A 23 -8.25 -17.82 -14.72
CA ARG A 23 -6.93 -17.40 -15.21
C ARG A 23 -6.67 -15.91 -15.08
N LEU A 24 -5.40 -15.59 -14.85
CA LEU A 24 -4.82 -14.27 -15.00
C LEU A 24 -3.55 -14.40 -15.84
N TRP A 25 -3.62 -14.01 -17.12
CA TRP A 25 -2.47 -14.03 -18.02
C TRP A 25 -2.13 -12.62 -18.45
N ILE A 26 -0.85 -12.26 -18.34
CA ILE A 26 -0.38 -10.90 -18.58
C ILE A 26 0.81 -10.96 -19.54
N ALA A 27 0.75 -10.18 -20.62
CA ALA A 27 1.90 -9.92 -21.48
C ALA A 27 2.26 -8.45 -21.34
N VAL A 28 3.43 -8.13 -20.80
CA VAL A 28 3.82 -6.74 -20.52
C VAL A 28 5.33 -6.61 -20.37
N PRO A 29 5.99 -5.59 -20.95
CA PRO A 29 7.44 -5.39 -20.81
C PRO A 29 7.87 -4.72 -19.49
N TYR A 30 6.98 -4.01 -18.80
CA TYR A 30 7.33 -3.30 -17.56
C TYR A 30 6.31 -3.54 -16.44
N ILE A 31 6.82 -3.80 -15.24
CA ILE A 31 6.03 -4.17 -14.06
C ILE A 31 6.49 -3.36 -12.86
N GLY A 32 5.54 -2.75 -12.16
CA GLY A 32 5.77 -1.86 -11.04
C GLY A 32 5.91 -2.58 -9.70
N GLY A 33 5.89 -1.79 -8.64
CA GLY A 33 5.91 -2.31 -7.27
C GLY A 33 4.70 -3.15 -6.90
N LEU A 34 4.84 -4.04 -5.90
CA LEU A 34 3.75 -4.92 -5.49
C LEU A 34 2.53 -4.11 -5.06
N GLN A 35 2.71 -3.02 -4.32
CA GLN A 35 1.62 -2.11 -3.98
C GLN A 35 0.86 -1.62 -5.24
N SER A 36 1.58 -1.14 -6.25
CA SER A 36 1.00 -0.64 -7.50
C SER A 36 0.24 -1.74 -8.23
N VAL A 37 0.82 -2.94 -8.32
CA VAL A 37 0.17 -4.12 -8.90
C VAL A 37 -1.12 -4.47 -8.15
N ARG A 38 -1.12 -4.44 -6.81
CA ARG A 38 -2.33 -4.70 -6.00
C ARG A 38 -3.40 -3.62 -6.17
N ARG A 39 -3.02 -2.36 -6.39
CA ARG A 39 -3.96 -1.30 -6.70
C ARG A 39 -4.64 -1.53 -8.05
N ILE A 40 -3.87 -1.96 -9.06
CA ILE A 40 -4.34 -2.18 -10.44
C ILE A 40 -5.14 -3.49 -10.57
N LEU A 41 -4.63 -4.61 -10.04
CA LEU A 41 -5.18 -5.96 -10.21
C LEU A 41 -5.91 -6.51 -8.99
N GLY A 42 -5.91 -5.80 -7.86
CA GLY A 42 -6.51 -6.31 -6.62
C GLY A 42 -5.71 -7.44 -5.99
N ASN A 43 -6.37 -8.25 -5.16
CA ASN A 43 -5.75 -9.36 -4.41
C ASN A 43 -6.35 -10.75 -4.63
N CYS A 44 -7.43 -10.88 -5.41
CA CYS A 44 -8.04 -12.19 -5.66
C CYS A 44 -7.05 -13.18 -6.30
N TRP A 45 -6.19 -12.71 -7.21
CA TRP A 45 -5.17 -13.54 -7.85
C TRP A 45 -4.08 -14.05 -6.89
N MET A 46 -3.87 -13.40 -5.75
CA MET A 46 -2.86 -13.80 -4.77
C MET A 46 -3.39 -14.83 -3.76
N ASN A 47 -4.71 -14.89 -3.57
CA ASN A 47 -5.34 -15.71 -2.54
C ASN A 47 -5.99 -16.99 -3.09
N SER A 48 -5.97 -17.19 -4.41
CA SER A 48 -6.69 -18.28 -5.08
C SER A 48 -5.75 -19.38 -5.53
N SER A 49 -5.90 -20.59 -4.99
CA SER A 49 -5.02 -21.73 -5.28
C SER A 49 -5.24 -22.36 -6.67
N ASN A 50 -6.38 -22.09 -7.32
CA ASN A 50 -6.80 -22.76 -8.55
C ASN A 50 -6.68 -21.90 -9.81
N LEU A 51 -6.01 -20.76 -9.74
CA LEU A 51 -5.85 -19.86 -10.88
C LEU A 51 -4.63 -20.22 -11.73
N SER A 52 -4.82 -20.24 -13.05
CA SER A 52 -3.70 -20.25 -13.98
C SER A 52 -3.10 -18.84 -14.07
N ILE A 53 -1.92 -18.64 -13.47
CA ILE A 53 -1.21 -17.37 -13.49
C ILE A 53 -0.02 -17.47 -14.45
N ARG A 54 0.03 -16.58 -15.44
CA ARG A 54 1.08 -16.54 -16.46
C ARG A 54 1.55 -15.12 -16.71
N LEU A 55 2.85 -14.90 -16.60
CA LEU A 55 3.47 -13.63 -16.93
C LEU A 55 4.44 -13.82 -18.11
N LEU A 56 4.10 -13.22 -19.24
CA LEU A 56 4.93 -13.18 -20.43
C LEU A 56 5.60 -11.81 -20.53
N THR A 57 6.92 -11.79 -20.67
CA THR A 57 7.67 -10.55 -20.58
C THR A 57 8.99 -10.56 -21.37
N ASP A 58 9.60 -9.40 -21.61
CA ASP A 58 10.94 -9.32 -22.20
C ASP A 58 11.97 -8.97 -21.13
N ILE A 59 12.79 -9.93 -20.70
CA ILE A 59 13.78 -9.70 -19.65
C ILE A 59 14.95 -8.81 -20.09
N ASN A 60 15.11 -8.55 -21.40
CA ASN A 60 16.13 -7.60 -21.87
C ASN A 60 15.67 -6.15 -21.66
N GLU A 61 14.35 -5.92 -21.62
CA GLU A 61 13.73 -4.66 -21.22
C GLU A 61 13.65 -4.56 -19.67
N PHE A 62 13.87 -5.67 -18.95
CA PHE A 62 13.80 -5.79 -17.47
C PHE A 62 15.00 -5.20 -16.73
N ASN A 63 15.59 -4.09 -17.18
CA ASN A 63 16.71 -3.49 -16.46
C ASN A 63 16.34 -2.95 -15.06
N ASN A 64 15.06 -3.01 -14.63
CA ASN A 64 14.57 -2.42 -13.38
C ASN A 64 13.27 -3.06 -12.84
N PHE A 65 13.21 -4.35 -12.50
CA PHE A 65 12.00 -4.92 -11.89
C PHE A 65 11.99 -4.86 -10.34
N ASN A 66 10.79 -4.82 -9.77
CA ASN A 66 10.58 -4.99 -8.33
C ASN A 66 10.66 -6.48 -7.95
N SER A 67 11.63 -6.83 -7.10
CA SER A 67 11.92 -8.22 -6.73
C SER A 67 10.78 -8.90 -5.99
N GLU A 68 10.05 -8.18 -5.15
CA GLU A 68 8.88 -8.69 -4.42
C GLU A 68 7.75 -9.07 -5.39
N THR A 69 7.41 -8.19 -6.34
CA THR A 69 6.39 -8.45 -7.35
C THR A 69 6.73 -9.69 -8.19
N ILE A 70 7.97 -9.77 -8.66
CA ILE A 70 8.42 -10.88 -9.52
C ILE A 70 8.49 -12.20 -8.74
N ASN A 71 8.97 -12.19 -7.50
CA ASN A 71 8.95 -13.38 -6.66
C ASN A 71 7.52 -13.90 -6.50
N LEU A 72 6.56 -13.01 -6.24
CA LEU A 72 5.16 -13.40 -6.08
C LEU A 72 4.57 -14.02 -7.36
N PHE A 73 4.82 -13.43 -8.54
CA PHE A 73 4.39 -14.03 -9.81
C PHE A 73 5.02 -15.41 -10.05
N ASN A 74 6.27 -15.61 -9.67
CA ASN A 74 6.96 -16.90 -9.79
C ASN A 74 6.48 -17.94 -8.75
N GLU A 75 6.06 -17.50 -7.57
CA GLU A 75 5.51 -18.38 -6.53
C GLU A 75 4.11 -18.87 -6.90
N LEU A 76 3.29 -18.00 -7.47
CA LEU A 76 1.89 -18.29 -7.79
C LEU A 76 1.67 -18.84 -9.21
N GLY A 77 2.65 -18.67 -10.09
CA GLY A 77 2.51 -18.99 -11.51
C GLY A 77 3.84 -19.17 -12.23
N GLU A 78 3.80 -19.00 -13.55
CA GLU A 78 4.98 -19.13 -14.39
C GLU A 78 5.34 -17.79 -15.04
N ILE A 79 6.64 -17.50 -15.12
CA ILE A 79 7.20 -16.34 -15.83
C ILE A 79 7.97 -16.82 -17.04
N ARG A 80 7.70 -16.23 -18.21
CA ARG A 80 8.42 -16.53 -19.45
C ARG A 80 8.97 -15.29 -20.14
N HIS A 81 10.14 -15.46 -20.73
CA HIS A 81 10.85 -14.48 -21.54
C HIS A 81 10.51 -14.64 -23.02
N LEU A 82 10.09 -13.55 -23.65
CA LEU A 82 10.00 -13.43 -25.11
C LEU A 82 10.70 -12.15 -25.55
N ALA A 83 11.83 -12.29 -26.25
CA ALA A 83 12.57 -11.16 -26.80
C ALA A 83 11.72 -10.36 -27.80
N GLY A 84 11.77 -9.02 -27.69
CA GLY A 84 10.99 -8.08 -28.49
C GLY A 84 9.53 -7.94 -28.05
N LEU A 85 9.13 -8.47 -26.89
CA LEU A 85 7.75 -8.32 -26.42
C LEU A 85 7.49 -6.87 -25.99
N HIS A 86 6.70 -6.16 -26.79
CA HIS A 86 6.23 -4.80 -26.46
C HIS A 86 4.71 -4.73 -26.23
N ALA A 87 3.97 -5.82 -26.41
CA ALA A 87 2.53 -5.85 -26.20
C ALA A 87 2.18 -5.61 -24.72
N LYS A 88 1.04 -4.96 -24.46
CA LYS A 88 0.42 -4.90 -23.13
C LYS A 88 -0.97 -5.49 -23.20
N ILE A 89 -1.09 -6.71 -22.70
CA ILE A 89 -2.29 -7.53 -22.75
C ILE A 89 -2.56 -8.06 -21.35
N PHE A 90 -3.81 -7.92 -20.91
CA PHE A 90 -4.30 -8.50 -19.66
C PHE A 90 -5.49 -9.41 -19.99
N ILE A 91 -5.41 -10.66 -19.56
CA ILE A 91 -6.46 -11.66 -19.76
C ILE A 91 -6.94 -12.11 -18.39
N ALA A 92 -8.20 -11.80 -18.09
CA ALA A 92 -8.91 -12.19 -16.88
C ALA A 92 -10.06 -13.11 -17.30
N ASP A 93 -9.95 -14.40 -16.98
CA ASP A 93 -10.87 -15.44 -17.45
C ASP A 93 -11.03 -15.45 -18.98
N SER A 94 -12.21 -15.13 -19.51
CA SER A 94 -12.50 -15.05 -20.94
C SER A 94 -12.39 -13.63 -21.50
N THR A 95 -12.10 -12.63 -20.66
CA THR A 95 -12.06 -11.22 -21.04
C THR A 95 -10.61 -10.77 -21.25
N SER A 96 -10.37 -10.11 -22.38
CA SER A 96 -9.05 -9.59 -22.74
C SER A 96 -9.09 -8.07 -22.88
N LEU A 97 -8.11 -7.40 -22.26
CA LEU A 97 -7.76 -6.01 -22.45
C LEU A 97 -6.48 -5.92 -23.27
N VAL A 98 -6.52 -5.16 -24.36
CA VAL A 98 -5.33 -4.72 -25.11
C VAL A 98 -5.17 -3.23 -24.88
N THR A 99 -4.01 -2.79 -24.43
CA THR A 99 -3.79 -1.40 -24.02
C THR A 99 -2.38 -0.91 -24.35
N SER A 100 -2.17 0.40 -24.26
CA SER A 100 -0.85 1.01 -24.23
C SER A 100 -0.19 0.96 -22.83
N ALA A 101 -0.97 0.76 -21.77
CA ALA A 101 -0.50 0.82 -20.38
C ALA A 101 0.33 -0.41 -19.96
N ASN A 102 1.53 -0.16 -19.45
CA ASN A 102 2.29 -1.17 -18.70
C ASN A 102 1.65 -1.41 -17.31
N LEU A 103 2.07 -2.47 -16.62
CA LEU A 103 1.58 -2.81 -15.28
C LEU A 103 2.32 -1.99 -14.22
N THR A 104 2.18 -0.66 -14.25
CA THR A 104 2.92 0.27 -13.38
C THR A 104 2.01 1.38 -12.84
N ASP A 105 2.37 1.98 -11.69
CA ASP A 105 1.62 3.12 -11.16
C ASP A 105 1.67 4.28 -12.16
N THR A 106 2.87 4.57 -12.68
CA THR A 106 3.10 5.62 -13.66
C THR A 106 2.18 5.50 -14.89
N ALA A 107 2.03 4.31 -15.46
CA ALA A 107 1.17 4.13 -16.64
C ALA A 107 -0.28 4.48 -16.31
N PHE A 108 -0.84 3.89 -15.25
CA PHE A 108 -2.26 4.06 -14.92
C PHE A 108 -2.61 5.34 -14.15
N SER A 109 -1.63 6.08 -13.60
CA SER A 109 -1.88 7.27 -12.78
C SER A 109 -1.33 8.57 -13.39
N LYS A 110 -0.33 8.53 -14.28
CA LYS A 110 0.40 9.71 -14.77
C LYS A 110 0.52 9.84 -16.30
N ARG A 111 0.29 8.78 -17.08
CA ARG A 111 0.37 8.81 -18.56
C ARG A 111 -0.97 8.67 -19.27
N HIS A 112 -1.16 9.40 -20.36
CA HIS A 112 -2.36 9.28 -21.19
C HIS A 112 -2.42 7.92 -21.91
N GLU A 113 -2.96 6.93 -21.22
CA GLU A 113 -3.14 5.57 -21.71
C GLU A 113 -4.54 5.35 -22.29
N ILE A 114 -4.63 4.44 -23.26
CA ILE A 114 -5.89 3.97 -23.84
C ILE A 114 -5.89 2.45 -23.91
N GLY A 115 -7.06 1.85 -23.77
CA GLY A 115 -7.23 0.42 -23.90
C GLY A 115 -8.59 0.04 -24.48
N VAL A 116 -8.68 -1.18 -24.98
CA VAL A 116 -9.91 -1.75 -25.50
C VAL A 116 -10.16 -3.08 -24.82
N PHE A 117 -11.27 -3.17 -24.10
CA PHE A 117 -11.85 -4.44 -23.67
C PHE A 117 -12.56 -5.09 -24.84
N LEU A 118 -12.10 -6.29 -25.17
CA LEU A 118 -12.57 -7.04 -26.31
C LEU A 118 -13.89 -7.76 -25.99
N ASN A 119 -14.69 -8.02 -27.04
CA ASN A 119 -15.81 -8.95 -26.92
C ASN A 119 -15.28 -10.40 -26.91
N ASP A 120 -16.11 -11.36 -26.55
CA ASP A 120 -15.70 -12.76 -26.37
C ASP A 120 -14.98 -13.35 -27.59
N ALA A 121 -15.51 -13.09 -28.79
CA ALA A 121 -14.91 -13.57 -30.04
C ALA A 121 -13.49 -13.04 -30.28
N SER A 122 -13.24 -11.75 -30.01
CA SER A 122 -11.90 -11.16 -30.13
C SER A 122 -11.00 -11.54 -28.94
N SER A 123 -11.56 -11.67 -27.74
CA SER A 123 -10.81 -12.14 -26.56
C SER A 123 -10.27 -13.54 -26.78
N ALA A 124 -11.07 -14.46 -27.34
CA ALA A 124 -10.63 -15.82 -27.68
C ALA A 124 -9.45 -15.82 -28.67
N LYS A 125 -9.44 -14.91 -29.65
CA LYS A 125 -8.30 -14.74 -30.57
C LYS A 125 -7.05 -14.25 -29.84
N VAL A 126 -7.20 -13.29 -28.93
CA VAL A 126 -6.08 -12.79 -28.11
C VAL A 126 -5.52 -13.88 -27.19
N VAL A 127 -6.37 -14.71 -26.60
CA VAL A 127 -5.96 -15.89 -25.82
C VAL A 127 -5.13 -16.84 -26.68
N ALA A 128 -5.57 -17.15 -27.91
CA ALA A 128 -4.83 -18.01 -28.82
C ALA A 128 -3.48 -17.40 -29.25
N ILE A 129 -3.42 -16.08 -29.47
CA ILE A 129 -2.17 -15.37 -29.76
C ILE A 129 -1.23 -15.45 -28.56
N PHE A 130 -1.73 -15.21 -27.34
CA PHE A 130 -0.95 -15.33 -26.12
C PHE A 130 -0.37 -16.74 -25.96
N ASP A 131 -1.18 -17.79 -26.13
CA ASP A 131 -0.71 -19.17 -26.05
C ASP A 131 0.35 -19.50 -27.10
N ASN A 132 0.23 -18.95 -28.33
CA ASN A 132 1.26 -19.11 -29.36
C ASN A 132 2.58 -18.44 -28.95
N TRP A 133 2.52 -17.23 -28.39
CA TRP A 133 3.69 -16.55 -27.86
C TRP A 133 4.29 -17.28 -26.65
N TRP A 134 3.45 -17.81 -25.77
CA TRP A 134 3.84 -18.61 -24.62
C TRP A 134 4.61 -19.88 -25.00
N LYS A 135 4.22 -20.54 -26.10
CA LYS A 135 4.93 -21.72 -26.63
C LYS A 135 6.30 -21.38 -27.22
N LYS A 136 6.48 -20.16 -27.72
CA LYS A 136 7.74 -19.66 -28.31
C LYS A 136 8.68 -19.04 -27.28
N SER A 137 8.20 -18.77 -26.08
CA SER A 137 8.95 -18.10 -25.02
C SER A 137 9.71 -19.10 -24.15
N GLU A 138 10.74 -18.59 -23.50
CA GLU A 138 11.63 -19.36 -22.64
C GLU A 138 11.22 -19.22 -21.18
N GLN A 139 11.17 -20.32 -20.44
CA GLN A 139 10.87 -20.25 -19.02
C GLN A 139 11.99 -19.55 -18.26
N VAL A 140 11.63 -18.61 -17.39
CA VAL A 140 12.59 -17.85 -16.59
C VAL A 140 12.56 -18.34 -15.16
N SER A 141 13.73 -18.59 -14.59
CA SER A 141 13.87 -18.89 -13.16
C SER A 141 14.23 -17.65 -12.35
N LEU A 142 13.88 -17.64 -11.06
CA LEU A 142 14.35 -16.58 -10.14
C LEU A 142 15.87 -16.45 -10.11
N LYS A 143 16.63 -17.54 -10.30
CA LYS A 143 18.10 -17.46 -10.37
C LYS A 143 18.56 -16.59 -11.54
N THR A 144 17.88 -16.69 -12.68
CA THR A 144 18.12 -15.89 -13.88
C THR A 144 17.72 -14.43 -13.68
N LEU A 145 16.70 -14.17 -12.85
CA LEU A 145 16.18 -12.82 -12.58
C LEU A 145 16.98 -12.06 -11.51
N LYS A 146 17.60 -12.77 -10.55
CA LYS A 146 18.39 -12.17 -9.46
C LYS A 146 19.40 -11.08 -9.88
N PRO A 147 20.17 -11.23 -10.98
CA PRO A 147 21.11 -10.19 -11.43
C PRO A 147 20.44 -8.87 -11.85
N TYR A 148 19.19 -8.94 -12.31
CA TYR A 148 18.40 -7.80 -12.80
C TYR A 148 17.47 -7.23 -11.72
N ALA A 149 17.38 -7.89 -10.57
CA ALA A 149 16.68 -7.39 -9.40
C ALA A 149 17.48 -6.26 -8.75
N LYS A 150 16.86 -5.10 -8.50
CA LYS A 150 17.49 -4.07 -7.66
C LYS A 150 17.78 -4.65 -6.25
N LYS A 151 19.00 -4.43 -5.75
CA LYS A 151 19.25 -4.43 -4.29
C LYS A 151 18.59 -3.18 -3.70
N GLN A 152 17.28 -3.19 -3.44
CA GLN A 152 16.65 -2.21 -2.55
C GLN A 152 15.23 -2.62 -2.17
N PHE A 153 14.90 -2.40 -0.90
CA PHE A 153 13.60 -2.63 -0.25
C PHE A 153 12.51 -1.63 -0.68
N GLU A 154 12.78 -0.77 -1.65
CA GLU A 154 11.87 0.28 -2.11
C GLU A 154 11.34 -0.07 -3.51
N SER A 155 10.01 -0.08 -3.64
CA SER A 155 9.36 -0.28 -4.92
C SER A 155 9.60 0.90 -5.85
N CYS A 156 10.66 0.83 -6.65
CA CYS A 156 10.89 1.82 -7.69
C CYS A 156 9.94 1.59 -8.86
N GLU A 157 9.10 2.57 -9.15
CA GLU A 157 8.32 2.67 -10.39
C GLU A 157 9.23 2.91 -11.61
N GLU A 158 8.67 2.83 -12.83
CA GLU A 158 9.36 3.25 -14.05
C GLU A 158 9.95 4.67 -13.90
N GLY A 159 11.27 4.79 -13.96
CA GLY A 159 12.01 6.01 -13.61
C GLY A 159 11.69 7.25 -14.44
N GLN A 160 11.17 7.07 -15.67
CA GLN A 160 10.84 8.18 -16.58
C GLN A 160 9.54 8.93 -16.22
N GLY A 161 8.78 8.48 -15.20
CA GLY A 161 7.53 9.12 -14.78
C GLY A 161 7.59 9.96 -13.51
N SER A 162 8.75 10.06 -12.86
CA SER A 162 8.86 10.68 -11.52
C SER A 162 8.48 12.16 -11.50
N ALA A 163 8.72 12.90 -12.59
CA ALA A 163 8.38 14.32 -12.73
C ALA A 163 6.95 14.60 -13.22
N LEU A 164 6.20 13.57 -13.65
CA LEU A 164 4.84 13.76 -14.16
C LEU A 164 3.84 13.96 -13.01
N PRO A 165 2.86 14.86 -13.17
CA PRO A 165 1.78 15.01 -12.20
C PRO A 165 0.86 13.78 -12.22
N THR A 166 0.26 13.46 -11.08
CA THR A 166 -0.85 12.49 -11.02
C THR A 166 -2.06 13.05 -11.76
N LEU A 167 -2.51 12.33 -12.78
CA LEU A 167 -3.68 12.65 -13.61
C LEU A 167 -4.91 11.86 -13.18
N TRP A 168 -4.73 10.60 -12.76
CA TRP A 168 -5.81 9.68 -12.36
C TRP A 168 -5.51 9.01 -11.02
N ASN A 169 -6.56 8.63 -10.31
CA ASN A 169 -6.45 8.01 -9.00
C ASN A 169 -6.59 6.50 -9.14
N LEU A 170 -5.47 5.79 -9.01
CA LEU A 170 -5.51 4.34 -8.86
C LEU A 170 -6.39 3.91 -7.68
N PRO A 171 -7.08 2.76 -7.80
CA PRO A 171 -7.84 2.18 -6.69
C PRO A 171 -7.00 2.00 -5.42
N ASP A 172 -7.67 1.85 -4.28
CA ASP A 172 -6.99 1.54 -3.02
C ASP A 172 -6.31 0.17 -3.10
N ASP A 173 -5.13 0.05 -2.47
CA ASP A 173 -4.43 -1.22 -2.32
C ASP A 173 -5.22 -2.08 -1.32
N PRO A 174 -5.77 -3.25 -1.73
CA PRO A 174 -6.54 -4.10 -0.83
C PRO A 174 -5.72 -4.64 0.35
N ASN A 175 -4.39 -4.73 0.21
CA ASN A 175 -3.47 -5.10 1.30
C ASN A 175 -2.60 -3.89 1.73
N GLY A 176 -3.01 -2.67 1.38
CA GLY A 176 -2.27 -1.47 1.69
C GLY A 176 -2.29 -1.18 3.19
N MET A 177 -1.11 -1.07 3.79
CA MET A 177 -0.98 -0.55 5.15
C MET A 177 -1.39 0.92 5.15
N ASN A 178 -2.39 1.27 5.95
CA ASN A 178 -2.68 2.66 6.24
C ASN A 178 -1.89 3.10 7.46
N TYR A 179 -1.40 4.33 7.41
CA TYR A 179 -0.73 4.96 8.52
C TYR A 179 -1.68 5.94 9.17
N TRP A 180 -1.87 5.82 10.47
CA TRP A 180 -2.74 6.69 11.23
C TRP A 180 -1.95 7.37 12.34
N LEU A 181 -2.11 8.68 12.46
CA LEU A 181 -1.76 9.39 13.68
C LEU A 181 -2.89 9.20 14.68
N LYS A 182 -2.60 8.56 15.81
CA LYS A 182 -3.57 8.28 16.86
C LYS A 182 -3.30 9.16 18.09
N PRO A 183 -4.13 10.17 18.39
CA PRO A 183 -4.01 10.92 19.63
C PRO A 183 -4.28 10.01 20.84
N ILE A 184 -3.43 10.12 21.85
CA ILE A 184 -3.55 9.49 23.17
C ILE A 184 -3.58 10.60 24.23
N GLY A 185 -4.50 10.51 25.18
CA GLY A 185 -4.80 11.57 26.14
C GLY A 185 -5.80 12.60 25.61
N VAL A 186 -6.21 13.53 26.48
CA VAL A 186 -7.19 14.58 26.18
C VAL A 186 -6.75 15.90 26.81
N THR A 187 -7.26 17.04 26.35
CA THR A 187 -6.82 18.35 26.86
C THR A 187 -7.00 18.50 28.38
N GLY A 188 -8.04 17.91 28.95
CA GLY A 188 -8.29 17.93 30.39
C GLY A 188 -7.53 16.87 31.20
N ASP A 189 -6.86 15.92 30.53
CA ASP A 189 -6.07 14.85 31.13
C ASP A 189 -4.96 14.47 30.12
N PRO A 190 -3.93 15.33 29.99
CA PRO A 190 -2.86 15.14 29.01
C PRO A 190 -1.91 14.01 29.40
N ILE A 191 -1.15 13.52 28.43
CA ILE A 191 -0.10 12.53 28.70
C ILE A 191 1.07 13.20 29.40
N THR A 192 1.47 12.62 30.53
CA THR A 192 2.60 13.02 31.36
C THR A 192 3.85 12.22 31.01
N ASP A 193 5.02 12.82 31.25
CA ASP A 193 6.32 12.28 30.84
C ASP A 193 6.73 10.98 31.57
N ASP A 194 6.08 10.64 32.69
CA ASP A 194 6.29 9.40 33.45
C ASP A 194 5.53 8.19 32.87
N ARG A 195 4.56 8.40 31.98
CA ARG A 195 3.79 7.31 31.39
C ARG A 195 4.62 6.52 30.39
N LEU A 196 4.68 5.20 30.57
CA LEU A 196 5.40 4.29 29.67
C LEU A 196 4.50 3.75 28.55
N PHE A 197 5.12 3.42 27.42
CA PHE A 197 4.47 2.82 26.24
C PHE A 197 5.32 1.66 25.70
N ASP A 198 5.71 0.71 26.57
CA ASP A 198 6.64 -0.39 26.28
C ASP A 198 6.04 -1.80 26.40
N ASP A 199 4.74 -1.90 26.61
CA ASP A 199 4.01 -3.16 26.54
C ASP A 199 4.11 -3.78 25.14
N VAL A 200 4.08 -5.11 25.08
CA VAL A 200 4.14 -5.87 23.81
C VAL A 200 2.90 -5.60 22.96
N GLU A 201 1.75 -5.53 23.61
CA GLU A 201 0.48 -5.22 23.01
C GLU A 201 -0.24 -4.19 23.86
N ASP A 202 -0.97 -3.28 23.22
CA ASP A 202 -1.80 -2.29 23.90
C ASP A 202 -3.18 -2.19 23.23
N ASN A 203 -4.20 -1.88 24.04
CA ASN A 203 -5.55 -1.62 23.57
C ASN A 203 -5.66 -0.14 23.20
N LEU A 204 -5.62 0.13 21.90
CA LEU A 204 -5.64 1.49 21.38
C LEU A 204 -7.09 1.95 21.18
N HIS A 205 -7.60 2.72 22.14
CA HIS A 205 -9.00 3.12 22.19
C HIS A 205 -9.38 4.30 21.27
N PHE A 206 -10.60 4.28 20.73
CA PHE A 206 -11.20 5.26 19.81
C PHE A 206 -12.48 5.86 20.38
N SER A 207 -12.76 7.11 20.02
CA SER A 207 -13.86 7.86 20.65
C SER A 207 -15.19 7.57 19.96
N LYS A 208 -16.22 7.27 20.77
CA LYS A 208 -17.65 7.14 20.41
C LYS A 208 -18.00 6.14 19.29
N LEU A 209 -17.49 6.34 18.09
CA LEU A 209 -17.79 5.57 16.88
C LEU A 209 -16.78 4.45 16.63
N LYS A 210 -17.24 3.38 15.97
CA LYS A 210 -16.38 2.29 15.51
C LYS A 210 -15.38 2.86 14.48
N PRO A 211 -14.07 2.58 14.61
CA PRO A 211 -13.06 3.09 13.69
C PRO A 211 -13.03 2.27 12.38
N ASN A 212 -14.09 2.36 11.56
CA ASN A 212 -14.27 1.54 10.34
C ASN A 212 -13.12 1.66 9.31
N GLY A 213 -12.31 2.71 9.38
CA GLY A 213 -11.16 2.89 8.49
C GLY A 213 -9.90 2.15 8.93
N VAL A 214 -9.78 1.77 10.21
CA VAL A 214 -8.60 1.11 10.78
C VAL A 214 -8.74 -0.39 10.63
N LYS A 215 -7.77 -1.04 9.98
CA LYS A 215 -7.80 -2.47 9.64
C LYS A 215 -6.59 -3.20 10.20
N VAL A 216 -6.67 -4.53 10.29
CA VAL A 216 -5.49 -5.38 10.55
C VAL A 216 -4.38 -5.06 9.56
N ASN A 217 -3.13 -5.03 10.05
CA ASN A 217 -1.91 -4.57 9.39
C ASN A 217 -1.74 -3.05 9.20
N ASP A 218 -2.72 -2.21 9.56
CA ASP A 218 -2.46 -0.76 9.62
C ASP A 218 -1.42 -0.42 10.70
N ILE A 219 -0.78 0.74 10.55
CA ILE A 219 0.17 1.28 11.53
C ILE A 219 -0.48 2.46 12.26
N LEU A 220 -0.50 2.39 13.59
CA LEU A 220 -0.93 3.48 14.47
C LEU A 220 0.31 4.13 15.10
N ILE A 221 0.58 5.38 14.73
CA ILE A 221 1.60 6.23 15.35
C ILE A 221 0.93 6.97 16.50
N ALA A 222 1.22 6.58 17.74
CA ALA A 222 0.66 7.17 18.93
C ALA A 222 1.25 8.56 19.19
N TYR A 223 0.38 9.55 19.39
CA TYR A 223 0.74 10.95 19.58
C TYR A 223 0.14 11.49 20.88
N GLY A 224 0.97 12.01 21.77
CA GLY A 224 0.54 12.49 23.08
C GLY A 224 -0.14 13.85 23.01
N ILE A 225 -1.42 13.91 23.39
CA ILE A 225 -2.11 15.18 23.65
C ILE A 225 -1.52 15.80 24.93
N GLY A 226 -1.22 17.10 24.87
CA GLY A 226 -0.47 17.82 25.90
C GLY A 226 1.03 17.82 25.61
N ALA A 227 1.66 16.64 25.60
CA ALA A 227 3.10 16.49 25.32
C ALA A 227 3.49 16.94 23.89
N LYS A 228 2.58 16.79 22.91
CA LYS A 228 2.79 17.06 21.48
C LYS A 228 3.95 16.27 20.85
N ARG A 229 4.23 15.09 21.40
CA ARG A 229 5.30 14.19 20.99
C ARG A 229 4.77 12.85 20.48
N ILE A 230 5.58 12.15 19.68
CA ILE A 230 5.31 10.75 19.34
C ILE A 230 5.66 9.88 20.54
N LEU A 231 4.77 8.94 20.87
CA LEU A 231 4.84 8.11 22.08
C LEU A 231 5.37 6.71 21.76
N SER A 232 4.75 6.04 20.78
CA SER A 232 5.18 4.73 20.27
C SER A 232 4.48 4.44 18.94
N ILE A 233 4.84 3.33 18.28
CA ILE A 233 4.31 2.89 16.99
C ILE A 233 3.81 1.46 17.13
N TYR A 234 2.57 1.24 16.68
CA TYR A 234 1.89 -0.05 16.80
C TYR A 234 1.43 -0.56 15.44
N LYS A 235 1.54 -1.88 15.23
CA LYS A 235 0.88 -2.59 14.14
C LYS A 235 -0.45 -3.14 14.62
N VAL A 236 -1.54 -2.85 13.91
CA VAL A 236 -2.87 -3.35 14.26
C VAL A 236 -2.94 -4.85 14.00
N VAL A 237 -3.32 -5.62 15.02
CA VAL A 237 -3.42 -7.10 14.96
C VAL A 237 -4.84 -7.63 15.22
N SER A 238 -5.81 -6.75 15.49
CA SER A 238 -7.22 -7.12 15.65
C SER A 238 -8.14 -6.22 14.81
N GLU A 239 -9.32 -6.76 14.50
CA GLU A 239 -10.46 -5.93 14.07
C GLU A 239 -10.92 -5.00 15.19
N PRO A 240 -11.65 -3.90 14.89
CA PRO A 240 -12.19 -3.02 15.92
C PRO A 240 -13.22 -3.73 16.81
N MET A 241 -12.90 -3.79 18.10
CA MET A 241 -13.72 -4.41 19.14
C MET A 241 -14.35 -3.35 20.03
N ARG A 242 -15.55 -3.65 20.54
CA ARG A 242 -16.21 -2.82 21.55
C ARG A 242 -15.83 -3.32 22.93
N VAL A 243 -15.58 -2.42 23.87
CA VAL A 243 -15.36 -2.77 25.28
C VAL A 243 -16.61 -3.48 25.81
N GLN A 244 -16.42 -4.69 26.34
CA GLN A 244 -17.46 -5.45 27.03
C GLN A 244 -17.09 -5.52 28.51
N SER A 245 -17.87 -4.84 29.37
CA SER A 245 -17.68 -4.87 30.82
C SER A 245 -19.03 -4.97 31.52
N LYS A 246 -19.06 -5.72 32.63
CA LYS A 246 -20.24 -5.81 33.52
C LYS A 246 -20.45 -4.52 34.32
N LYS A 247 -19.39 -3.76 34.58
CA LYS A 247 -19.43 -2.44 35.24
C LYS A 247 -19.24 -1.36 34.18
N LYS A 248 -20.17 -0.41 34.08
CA LYS A 248 -20.05 0.75 33.21
C LYS A 248 -19.26 1.85 33.91
N GLU A 249 -18.07 2.12 33.39
CA GLU A 249 -17.22 3.23 33.83
C GLU A 249 -17.30 4.38 32.82
N GLU A 250 -17.20 5.63 33.28
CA GLU A 250 -17.40 6.81 32.43
C GLU A 250 -16.43 6.87 31.23
N TRP A 251 -15.20 6.42 31.42
CA TRP A 251 -14.22 6.38 30.33
C TRP A 251 -14.65 5.44 29.19
N MET A 252 -15.42 4.38 29.48
CA MET A 252 -15.89 3.43 28.48
C MET A 252 -16.94 4.05 27.55
N GLU A 253 -17.70 5.03 28.01
CA GLU A 253 -18.64 5.76 27.15
C GLU A 253 -17.90 6.70 26.21
N ARG A 254 -16.79 7.29 26.69
CA ARG A 254 -15.93 8.16 25.90
C ARG A 254 -15.09 7.37 24.88
N TRP A 255 -14.62 6.19 25.25
CA TRP A 255 -13.66 5.37 24.52
C TRP A 255 -14.14 3.91 24.32
N PRO A 256 -15.34 3.69 23.74
CA PRO A 256 -16.00 2.39 23.73
C PRO A 256 -15.40 1.38 22.76
N TRP A 257 -14.55 1.82 21.82
CA TRP A 257 -13.95 0.96 20.79
C TRP A 257 -12.45 0.91 20.95
N TYR A 258 -11.83 -0.21 20.60
CA TYR A 258 -10.38 -0.35 20.57
C TYR A 258 -9.95 -1.34 19.47
N VAL A 259 -8.67 -1.26 19.12
CA VAL A 259 -7.96 -2.33 18.40
C VAL A 259 -6.77 -2.75 19.25
N VAL A 260 -6.36 -4.02 19.13
CA VAL A 260 -5.11 -4.49 19.72
C VAL A 260 -3.98 -4.08 18.78
N GLY A 261 -2.99 -3.37 19.32
CA GLY A 261 -1.79 -2.96 18.60
C GLY A 261 -0.56 -3.69 19.14
N HIS A 262 0.17 -4.38 18.27
CA HIS A 262 1.49 -4.92 18.60
C HIS A 262 2.54 -3.80 18.52
N ASN A 263 3.26 -3.56 19.61
CA ASN A 263 4.19 -2.45 19.76
C ASN A 263 5.51 -2.72 19.04
N LEU A 264 5.79 -1.93 18.01
CA LEU A 264 7.00 -2.05 17.20
C LEU A 264 8.20 -1.28 17.78
N THR A 265 7.97 -0.38 18.73
CA THR A 265 8.98 0.57 19.22
C THR A 265 9.03 0.62 20.73
N ARG A 266 9.04 -0.54 21.39
CA ARG A 266 8.99 -0.67 22.86
C ARG A 266 10.12 0.06 23.59
N HIS A 267 11.35 -0.02 23.09
CA HIS A 267 12.50 0.65 23.71
C HIS A 267 12.37 2.18 23.63
N PHE A 268 11.93 2.69 22.48
CA PHE A 268 11.57 4.09 22.35
C PHE A 268 10.39 4.46 23.25
N GLY A 269 9.32 3.66 23.28
CA GLY A 269 8.12 3.90 24.08
C GLY A 269 8.36 3.88 25.59
N ARG A 270 9.43 3.25 26.06
CA ARG A 270 9.91 3.40 27.45
C ARG A 270 10.59 4.74 27.71
N ASN A 271 11.27 5.29 26.71
CA ASN A 271 12.16 6.44 26.83
C ASN A 271 11.67 7.67 26.04
N TRP A 272 10.42 7.68 25.58
CA TRP A 272 9.91 8.67 24.63
C TRP A 272 10.02 10.10 25.18
N ALA A 273 9.84 10.27 26.49
CA ALA A 273 9.93 11.55 27.16
C ALA A 273 11.34 12.16 27.12
N HIS A 274 12.38 11.32 27.06
CA HIS A 274 13.78 11.76 26.92
C HIS A 274 14.14 12.18 25.49
N HIS A 275 13.21 12.02 24.54
CA HIS A 275 13.42 12.31 23.13
C HIS A 275 12.55 13.48 22.67
N ASN A 276 13.19 14.48 22.06
CA ASN A 276 12.51 15.66 21.50
C ASN A 276 11.88 15.36 20.12
N ILE A 277 10.98 14.36 20.04
CA ILE A 277 10.23 14.05 18.82
C ILE A 277 8.89 14.79 18.85
N TYR A 278 8.91 16.10 18.60
CA TYR A 278 7.70 16.92 18.53
C TYR A 278 7.04 16.84 17.15
N GLY A 279 5.71 16.71 17.12
CA GLY A 279 4.96 16.59 15.87
C GLY A 279 5.19 17.76 14.90
N SER A 280 5.23 19.00 15.41
CA SER A 280 5.47 20.20 14.61
C SER A 280 6.86 20.24 13.99
N GLN A 281 7.89 19.86 14.76
CA GLN A 281 9.27 19.82 14.28
C GLN A 281 9.44 18.77 13.17
N LEU A 282 8.82 17.61 13.31
CA LEU A 282 8.85 16.56 12.29
C LEU A 282 8.17 16.98 11.00
N ILE A 283 7.04 17.69 11.08
CA ILE A 283 6.37 18.26 9.91
C ILE A 283 7.29 19.26 9.21
N GLU A 284 7.90 20.19 9.95
CA GLU A 284 8.80 21.20 9.40
C GLU A 284 10.03 20.56 8.72
N GLU A 285 10.69 19.61 9.40
CA GLU A 285 11.83 18.87 8.86
C GLU A 285 11.47 18.14 7.55
N TYR A 286 10.29 17.52 7.51
CA TYR A 286 9.82 16.80 6.34
C TYR A 286 9.51 17.74 5.17
N LEU A 287 8.72 18.80 5.41
CA LEU A 287 8.32 19.74 4.37
C LEU A 287 9.49 20.57 3.84
N LYS A 288 10.50 20.85 4.67
CA LYS A 288 11.75 21.47 4.23
C LYS A 288 12.49 20.62 3.20
N LYS A 289 12.50 19.30 3.38
CA LYS A 289 13.10 18.34 2.43
C LYS A 289 12.18 18.03 1.25
N ASN A 290 10.87 18.15 1.45
CA ASN A 290 9.84 17.83 0.48
C ASN A 290 8.82 18.98 0.37
N PRO A 291 9.14 20.09 -0.34
CA PRO A 291 8.29 21.29 -0.35
C PRO A 291 6.87 21.07 -0.89
N LYS A 292 6.67 20.04 -1.72
CA LYS A 292 5.37 19.61 -2.25
C LYS A 292 4.77 18.40 -1.50
N GLY A 293 5.43 17.96 -0.44
CA GLY A 293 5.03 16.82 0.37
C GLY A 293 3.71 17.06 1.08
N LYS A 294 2.97 15.97 1.33
CA LYS A 294 1.71 15.99 2.07
C LYS A 294 1.93 15.37 3.45
N ILE A 295 1.19 15.83 4.45
CA ILE A 295 1.24 15.27 5.82
C ILE A 295 0.09 14.28 6.02
N THR A 296 -1.09 14.63 5.53
CA THR A 296 -2.29 13.79 5.60
C THR A 296 -2.65 13.24 4.22
N ARG A 297 -3.32 12.09 4.19
CA ARG A 297 -3.73 11.43 2.94
C ARG A 297 -4.63 12.32 2.07
N VAL A 298 -5.40 13.22 2.69
CA VAL A 298 -6.28 14.18 2.00
C VAL A 298 -5.56 15.44 1.52
N GLY A 299 -4.22 15.50 1.64
CA GLY A 299 -3.42 16.61 1.15
C GLY A 299 -3.19 17.75 2.15
N GLY A 300 -3.65 17.62 3.40
CA GLY A 300 -3.35 18.58 4.46
C GLY A 300 -1.87 18.57 4.85
N THR A 301 -1.36 19.74 5.27
CA THR A 301 0.04 19.98 5.63
C THR A 301 0.29 20.08 7.14
N THR A 302 -0.72 19.83 7.97
CA THR A 302 -0.64 19.93 9.43
C THR A 302 -1.45 18.83 10.12
N PHE A 303 -1.31 18.71 11.45
CA PHE A 303 -2.19 17.87 12.29
C PHE A 303 -3.46 18.60 12.76
N GLY A 304 -3.89 19.66 12.06
CA GLY A 304 -4.99 20.53 12.51
C GLY A 304 -6.32 19.82 12.79
N ALA A 305 -6.57 18.66 12.17
CA ALA A 305 -7.75 17.85 12.45
C ALA A 305 -7.80 17.30 13.89
N LEU A 306 -6.66 17.14 14.58
CA LEU A 306 -6.64 16.78 16.00
C LEU A 306 -7.26 17.89 16.87
N SER A 307 -6.98 19.15 16.53
CA SER A 307 -7.56 20.31 17.22
C SER A 307 -9.08 20.42 17.03
N LEU A 308 -9.61 19.79 15.97
CA LEU A 308 -11.06 19.66 15.72
C LEU A 308 -11.67 18.43 16.43
N GLY A 309 -10.93 17.79 17.33
CA GLY A 309 -11.41 16.65 18.13
C GLY A 309 -11.47 15.32 17.39
N LYS A 310 -10.79 15.18 16.23
CA LYS A 310 -10.68 13.89 15.55
C LYS A 310 -9.85 12.92 16.37
N ASP A 311 -10.32 11.68 16.44
CA ASP A 311 -9.72 10.59 17.22
C ASP A 311 -8.62 9.83 16.48
N LYS A 312 -8.38 10.17 15.21
CA LYS A 312 -7.32 9.66 14.33
C LYS A 312 -7.19 10.54 13.08
N ILE A 313 -6.01 10.53 12.45
CA ILE A 313 -5.77 11.16 11.14
C ILE A 313 -5.06 10.15 10.24
N LYS A 314 -5.57 9.94 9.01
CA LYS A 314 -4.88 9.13 8.01
C LYS A 314 -3.71 9.94 7.44
N LEU A 315 -2.48 9.46 7.62
CA LEU A 315 -1.26 10.10 7.18
C LEU A 315 -0.98 9.80 5.70
N ASP A 316 -0.23 10.71 5.08
CA ASP A 316 0.42 10.40 3.81
C ASP A 316 1.52 9.34 4.03
N PRO A 317 1.66 8.32 3.16
CA PRO A 317 2.62 7.24 3.36
C PRO A 317 4.07 7.70 3.48
N ASP A 318 4.50 8.68 2.67
CA ASP A 318 5.90 9.14 2.65
C ASP A 318 6.23 9.85 3.96
N PHE A 319 5.30 10.67 4.46
CA PHE A 319 5.44 11.33 5.74
C PHE A 319 5.40 10.33 6.92
N ALA A 320 4.50 9.34 6.87
CA ALA A 320 4.44 8.31 7.91
C ALA A 320 5.73 7.50 7.97
N GLN A 321 6.30 7.15 6.82
CA GLN A 321 7.57 6.43 6.75
C GLN A 321 8.72 7.27 7.30
N PHE A 322 8.75 8.58 7.01
CA PHE A 322 9.70 9.51 7.62
C PHE A 322 9.62 9.49 9.16
N LEU A 323 8.40 9.52 9.73
CA LEU A 323 8.19 9.41 11.18
C LEU A 323 8.71 8.09 11.74
N ILE A 324 8.33 6.97 11.12
CA ILE A 324 8.74 5.62 11.54
C ILE A 324 10.26 5.49 11.53
N GLN A 325 10.93 5.95 10.47
CA GLN A 325 12.39 5.94 10.39
C GLN A 325 13.04 6.78 11.50
N ARG A 326 12.45 7.94 11.84
CA ARG A 326 12.98 8.80 12.91
C ARG A 326 12.88 8.13 14.27
N VAL A 327 11.75 7.49 14.56
CA VAL A 327 11.53 6.76 15.81
C VAL A 327 12.41 5.51 15.88
N ASN A 328 12.48 4.71 14.81
CA ASN A 328 13.32 3.51 14.75
C ASN A 328 14.80 3.81 15.02
N LYS A 329 15.31 4.94 14.50
CA LYS A 329 16.69 5.38 14.79
C LYS A 329 16.97 5.59 16.28
N LEU A 330 15.96 5.90 17.09
CA LEU A 330 16.09 6.04 18.53
C LEU A 330 15.82 4.70 19.25
N ASN A 331 14.85 3.94 18.77
CA ASN A 331 14.50 2.63 19.30
C ASN A 331 15.66 1.62 19.28
N PHE A 332 16.56 1.70 18.29
CA PHE A 332 17.73 0.80 18.17
C PHE A 332 19.04 1.40 18.67
N LYS A 333 19.04 2.64 19.17
CA LYS A 333 20.24 3.33 19.68
C LYS A 333 20.39 3.26 21.21
N SER A 334 19.48 2.56 21.90
CA SER A 334 19.42 2.48 23.36
C SER A 334 19.83 1.11 23.88
#